data_AF-A0A1I2ZMH1-F1
#
_entry.id   AF-A0A1I2ZMH1-F1
#
_cell.length_a   1.000
_cell.length_b   1.000
_cell.length_c   1.000
_cell.angle_alpha   90.00
_cell.angle_beta   90.00
_cell.angle_gamma   90.00
#
_symmetry.space_group_name_H-M   'P 1'
#
loop_
_entity.id
_entity.type
_entity.pdbx_description
1 polymer ?
#
loop_
_entity_poly.entity_id
_entity_poly.type
_entity_poly.pdbx_seq_one_letter_code
_entity_poly.pdbx_strand_id
1 'polypeptide(L)'
;MSKNELNTYQFPIQMQREFHLLMNSKEDFLRKLTSAEQRKLEALYEALQNVWNQNLTETLKQDLETRYQELREIQQIIKSDCKDFKTGIERQLQQSIQSKSEELMSKKKLFEEKKSDFEKMQSERKKTIEGKRQSLTEQQEFLMSTSQQQSEGLVEIENLLKREKERLSLKKSQLTEISQLRKEELNKLEQLQAAYQSGLNNLKAQLEASLDSLKEQRQQVLQEYERLESNYQADLNEKESNLKNDLQDYETQLLGQLKAEILQQVPTCPDVLKTYLKQEDSLQISKAINLLVTETEQLGNALTRELTKIGKTKEKFMELMDRNTSNV
;
A
#
# COMPACT_ATOMS: atom_id res chain seq x y z
N MET A 1 -13.03 85.09 108.48
CA MET A 1 -13.25 86.49 108.89
C MET A 1 -14.72 86.68 109.24
N SER A 2 -15.05 86.71 110.54
CA SER A 2 -16.25 87.27 111.22
C SER A 2 -16.40 86.51 112.55
N LYS A 3 -15.65 86.92 113.59
CA LYS A 3 -16.07 87.74 114.75
C LYS A 3 -16.89 86.97 115.80
N ASN A 4 -16.26 86.85 116.97
CA ASN A 4 -16.71 86.37 118.29
C ASN A 4 -16.82 84.84 118.47
N GLU A 5 -15.66 84.18 118.51
CA GLU A 5 -15.52 82.93 119.27
C GLU A 5 -15.36 83.29 120.76
N LEU A 6 -16.43 83.14 121.53
CA LEU A 6 -16.33 83.08 122.99
C LEU A 6 -15.59 81.78 123.31
N ASN A 7 -14.38 81.91 123.86
CA ASN A 7 -13.58 80.79 124.36
C ASN A 7 -14.45 79.90 125.27
N THR A 8 -14.68 78.66 124.86
CA THR A 8 -15.22 77.58 125.69
C THR A 8 -14.19 77.31 126.78
N TYR A 9 -14.27 78.05 127.88
CA TYR A 9 -13.44 77.79 129.06
C TYR A 9 -13.92 76.45 129.65
N GLN A 10 -13.17 75.38 129.39
CA GLN A 10 -13.40 74.11 130.05
C GLN A 10 -13.11 74.32 131.55
N PHE A 11 -14.17 74.31 132.36
CA PHE A 11 -14.01 74.43 133.79
C PHE A 11 -13.16 73.26 134.30
N PRO A 12 -12.08 73.51 135.07
CA PRO A 12 -11.30 72.46 135.70
C PRO A 12 -12.20 71.49 136.46
N ILE A 13 -11.86 70.20 136.49
CA ILE A 13 -12.68 69.16 137.14
C ILE A 13 -13.05 69.55 138.58
N GLN A 14 -12.17 70.28 139.28
CA GLN A 14 -12.49 70.84 140.60
C GLN A 14 -13.67 71.81 140.55
N MET A 15 -13.71 72.78 139.63
CA MET A 15 -14.84 73.71 139.48
C MET A 15 -16.14 73.03 139.07
N GLN A 16 -16.08 71.96 138.28
CA GLN A 16 -17.27 71.17 137.93
C GLN A 16 -17.85 70.47 139.17
N ARG A 17 -16.97 69.89 139.99
CA ARG A 17 -17.35 69.25 141.26
C ARG A 17 -17.92 70.26 142.25
N GLU A 18 -17.26 71.40 142.43
CA GLU A 18 -17.73 72.48 143.30
C GLU A 18 -19.07 73.04 142.82
N PHE A 19 -19.29 73.19 141.52
CA PHE A 19 -20.59 73.58 140.96
C PHE A 19 -21.69 72.58 141.33
N HIS A 20 -21.46 71.28 141.14
CA HIS A 20 -22.44 70.25 141.51
C HIS A 20 -22.69 70.20 143.01
N LEU A 21 -21.66 70.35 143.85
CA LEU A 21 -21.80 70.44 145.31
C LEU A 21 -22.62 71.68 145.72
N LEU A 22 -22.33 72.84 145.11
CA LEU A 22 -23.03 74.09 145.36
C LEU A 22 -24.51 74.00 144.94
N MET A 23 -24.81 73.44 143.76
CA MET A 23 -26.18 73.23 143.28
C MET A 23 -26.96 72.24 144.14
N ASN A 24 -26.31 71.17 144.64
CA ASN A 24 -26.96 70.19 145.53
C ASN A 24 -27.28 70.77 146.91
N SER A 25 -26.49 71.73 147.40
CA SER A 25 -26.74 72.43 148.67
C SER A 25 -27.73 73.61 148.58
N LYS A 26 -28.25 73.91 147.37
CA LYS A 26 -29.11 75.07 147.08
C LYS A 26 -30.30 75.19 148.04
N GLU A 27 -31.03 74.11 148.27
CA GLU A 27 -32.24 74.14 149.11
C GLU A 27 -31.95 74.45 150.59
N ASP A 28 -30.82 73.96 151.10
CA ASP A 28 -30.41 74.16 152.49
C ASP A 28 -30.02 75.61 152.78
N PHE A 29 -29.41 76.29 151.80
CA PHE A 29 -29.06 77.71 151.90
C PHE A 29 -30.28 78.63 151.76
N LEU A 30 -31.22 78.30 150.87
CA LEU A 30 -32.42 79.12 150.65
C LEU A 30 -33.36 79.15 151.86
N ARG A 31 -33.43 78.08 152.67
CA ARG A 31 -34.28 78.01 153.87
C ARG A 31 -33.84 78.89 155.04
N LYS A 32 -32.58 79.35 155.07
CA LYS A 32 -31.99 80.08 156.21
C LYS A 32 -31.99 81.60 156.03
N LEU A 33 -32.56 82.11 154.93
CA LEU A 33 -32.47 83.51 154.51
C LEU A 33 -33.83 84.21 154.59
N THR A 34 -33.82 85.55 154.66
CA THR A 34 -35.05 86.34 154.56
C THR A 34 -35.60 86.30 153.13
N SER A 35 -36.91 86.54 152.95
CA SER A 35 -37.58 86.35 151.65
C SER A 35 -36.96 87.14 150.49
N ALA A 36 -36.41 88.34 150.76
CA ALA A 36 -35.74 89.17 149.77
C ALA A 36 -34.35 88.61 149.38
N GLU A 37 -33.60 88.09 150.34
CA GLU A 37 -32.29 87.46 150.12
C GLU A 37 -32.41 86.10 149.43
N GLN A 38 -33.45 85.34 149.77
CA GLN A 38 -33.79 84.08 149.13
C GLN A 38 -34.03 84.26 147.63
N ARG A 39 -34.85 85.25 147.22
CA ARG A 39 -35.09 85.56 145.80
C ARG A 39 -33.80 85.97 145.08
N LYS A 40 -32.94 86.75 145.73
CA LYS A 40 -31.67 87.19 145.14
C LYS A 40 -30.72 86.02 144.94
N LEU A 41 -30.62 85.11 145.91
CA LEU A 41 -29.77 83.93 145.82
C LEU A 41 -30.33 82.91 144.82
N GLU A 42 -31.64 82.72 144.76
CA GLU A 42 -32.30 81.87 143.78
C GLU A 42 -32.04 82.37 142.34
N ALA A 43 -32.15 83.67 142.10
CA ALA A 43 -31.79 84.28 140.83
C ALA A 43 -30.30 84.07 140.47
N LEU A 44 -29.39 84.07 141.45
CA LEU A 44 -27.97 83.79 141.22
C LEU A 44 -27.72 82.30 140.91
N TYR A 45 -28.41 81.37 141.57
CA TYR A 45 -28.37 79.95 141.25
C TYR A 45 -28.92 79.65 139.86
N GLU A 46 -30.03 80.28 139.47
CA GLU A 46 -30.59 80.18 138.12
C GLU A 46 -29.65 80.77 137.08
N ALA A 47 -29.05 81.93 137.34
CA ALA A 47 -28.06 82.52 136.45
C ALA A 47 -26.84 81.59 136.27
N LEU A 48 -26.35 80.97 137.34
CA LEU A 48 -25.22 80.04 137.30
C LEU A 48 -25.58 78.75 136.53
N GLN A 49 -26.76 78.18 136.78
CA GLN A 49 -27.26 77.01 136.05
C GLN A 49 -27.45 77.31 134.56
N ASN A 50 -27.95 78.51 134.22
CA ASN A 50 -28.12 78.95 132.85
C ASN A 50 -26.78 79.08 132.12
N VAL A 51 -25.76 79.68 132.76
CA VAL A 51 -24.41 79.78 132.20
C VAL A 51 -23.77 78.41 132.03
N TRP A 52 -23.95 77.50 133.01
CA TRP A 52 -23.46 76.12 132.92
C TRP A 52 -24.08 75.35 131.76
N ASN A 53 -25.42 75.40 131.64
CA ASN A 53 -26.16 74.77 130.55
C ASN A 53 -25.77 75.35 129.19
N GLN A 54 -25.52 76.65 129.09
CA GLN A 54 -25.01 77.29 127.87
C GLN A 54 -23.63 76.75 127.49
N ASN A 55 -22.70 76.64 128.44
CA ASN A 55 -21.35 76.09 128.17
C ASN A 55 -21.41 74.62 127.73
N LEU A 56 -22.25 73.81 128.38
CA LEU A 56 -22.48 72.42 128.00
C LEU A 56 -23.08 72.31 126.59
N THR A 57 -24.06 73.16 126.28
CA THR A 57 -24.70 73.19 124.96
C THR A 57 -23.72 73.60 123.87
N GLU A 58 -22.85 74.59 124.13
CA GLU A 58 -21.82 75.00 123.16
C GLU A 58 -20.77 73.90 122.94
N THR A 59 -20.39 73.17 123.99
CA THR A 59 -19.48 72.02 123.89
C THR A 59 -20.10 70.90 123.04
N LEU A 60 -21.37 70.55 123.29
CA LEU A 60 -22.10 69.56 122.50
C LEU A 60 -22.28 70.00 121.04
N LYS A 61 -22.52 71.29 120.81
CA LYS A 61 -22.61 71.86 119.46
C LYS A 61 -21.27 71.77 118.73
N GLN A 62 -20.15 72.08 119.37
CA GLN A 62 -18.81 71.94 118.79
C GLN A 62 -18.48 70.48 118.45
N ASP A 63 -18.80 69.53 119.33
CA ASP A 63 -18.61 68.10 119.05
C ASP A 63 -19.49 67.63 117.88
N LEU A 64 -20.76 68.03 117.85
CA LEU A 64 -21.69 67.73 116.76
C LEU A 64 -21.19 68.30 115.42
N GLU A 65 -20.69 69.53 115.42
CA GLU A 65 -20.17 70.20 114.22
C GLU A 65 -18.90 69.52 113.71
N THR A 66 -18.03 69.06 114.62
CA THR A 66 -16.85 68.24 114.28
C THR A 66 -17.25 66.91 113.65
N ARG A 67 -18.17 66.17 114.29
CA ARG A 67 -18.69 64.89 113.76
C ARG A 67 -19.39 65.04 112.41
N TYR A 68 -20.10 66.15 112.22
CA TYR A 68 -20.78 66.45 110.97
C TYR A 68 -19.77 66.75 109.85
N GLN A 69 -18.68 67.44 110.15
CA GLN A 69 -17.60 67.70 109.21
C GLN A 69 -16.87 66.41 108.82
N GLU A 70 -16.54 65.54 109.78
CA GLU A 70 -15.97 64.20 109.53
C GLU A 70 -16.89 63.38 108.60
N LEU A 71 -18.21 63.39 108.84
CA LEU A 71 -19.18 62.69 108.01
C LEU A 71 -19.19 63.21 106.57
N ARG A 72 -19.10 64.54 106.36
CA ARG A 72 -19.05 65.12 105.01
C ARG A 72 -17.78 64.75 104.26
N GLU A 73 -16.65 64.71 104.95
CA GLU A 73 -15.36 64.32 104.38
C GLU A 73 -15.40 62.85 103.93
N ILE A 74 -15.90 61.95 104.79
CA ILE A 74 -16.10 60.53 104.44
C ILE A 74 -17.04 60.40 103.24
N GLN A 75 -18.16 61.15 103.21
CA GLN A 75 -19.09 61.14 102.08
C GLN A 75 -18.46 61.66 100.78
N GLN A 76 -17.55 62.64 100.85
CA GLN A 76 -16.82 63.12 99.69
C GLN A 76 -15.83 62.09 99.17
N ILE A 77 -15.07 61.44 100.06
CA ILE A 77 -14.12 60.38 99.70
C ILE A 77 -14.85 59.20 99.03
N ILE A 78 -15.97 58.75 99.60
CA ILE A 78 -16.77 57.67 99.00
C ILE A 78 -17.28 58.07 97.62
N LYS A 79 -17.71 59.33 97.43
CA LYS A 79 -18.18 59.82 96.12
C LYS A 79 -17.05 59.90 95.10
N SER A 80 -15.85 60.34 95.48
CA SER A 80 -14.70 60.38 94.57
C SER A 80 -14.27 58.98 94.16
N ASP A 81 -14.11 58.06 95.12
CA ASP A 81 -13.68 56.69 94.85
C ASP A 81 -14.66 55.95 93.94
N CYS A 82 -15.96 56.15 94.16
CA CYS A 82 -17.00 55.56 93.30
C CYS A 82 -16.97 56.14 91.88
N LYS A 83 -16.70 57.45 91.73
CA LYS A 83 -16.57 58.11 90.43
C LYS A 83 -15.31 57.63 89.68
N ASP A 84 -14.20 57.49 90.38
CA ASP A 84 -12.93 57.03 89.82
C ASP A 84 -12.99 55.56 89.42
N PHE A 85 -13.62 54.72 90.25
CA PHE A 85 -13.91 53.33 89.90
C PHE A 85 -14.79 53.24 88.65
N LYS A 86 -15.88 54.02 88.60
CA LYS A 86 -16.79 54.04 87.44
C LYS A 86 -16.07 54.44 86.15
N THR A 87 -15.30 55.52 86.19
CA THR A 87 -14.52 55.98 85.02
C THR A 87 -13.40 55.02 84.64
N GLY A 88 -12.78 54.34 85.62
CA GLY A 88 -11.79 53.28 85.37
C GLY A 88 -12.38 52.09 84.63
N ILE A 89 -13.55 51.59 85.08
CA ILE A 89 -14.28 50.49 84.43
C ILE A 89 -14.77 50.90 83.03
N GLU A 90 -15.34 52.10 82.88
CA GLU A 90 -15.76 52.62 81.56
C GLU A 90 -14.59 52.64 80.58
N ARG A 91 -13.41 53.13 81.00
CA ARG A 91 -12.20 53.14 80.16
C ARG A 91 -11.73 51.73 79.79
N GLN A 92 -11.72 50.79 80.73
CA GLN A 92 -11.33 49.40 80.46
C GLN A 92 -12.30 48.73 79.48
N LEU A 93 -13.61 48.92 79.66
CA LEU A 93 -14.62 48.41 78.74
C LEU A 93 -14.46 49.02 77.35
N GLN A 94 -14.21 50.33 77.27
CA GLN A 94 -14.02 51.02 76.00
C GLN A 94 -12.77 50.52 75.26
N GLN A 95 -11.65 50.32 75.96
CA GLN A 95 -10.45 49.69 75.39
C GLN A 95 -10.72 48.25 74.93
N SER A 96 -11.40 47.45 75.74
CA SER A 96 -11.75 46.07 75.39
C SER A 96 -12.63 46.00 74.15
N ILE A 97 -13.65 46.86 74.05
CA ILE A 97 -14.52 46.98 72.87
C ILE A 97 -13.70 47.38 71.64
N GLN A 98 -12.79 48.34 71.78
CA GLN A 98 -11.98 48.80 70.68
C GLN A 98 -11.03 47.71 70.16
N SER A 99 -10.31 47.02 71.05
CA SER A 99 -9.45 45.89 70.67
C SER A 99 -10.26 44.76 70.01
N LYS A 100 -11.46 44.45 70.52
CA LYS A 100 -12.36 43.45 69.93
C LYS A 100 -12.82 43.86 68.53
N SER A 101 -13.12 45.15 68.35
CA SER A 101 -13.52 45.71 67.06
C SER A 101 -12.41 45.60 66.02
N GLU A 102 -11.17 45.95 66.39
CA GLU A 102 -9.99 45.83 65.53
C GLU A 102 -9.69 44.37 65.14
N GLU A 103 -9.82 43.44 66.10
CA GLU A 103 -9.68 42.00 65.86
C GLU A 103 -10.74 41.50 64.86
N LEU A 104 -12.00 41.91 65.04
CA LEU A 104 -13.10 41.55 64.14
C LEU A 104 -12.91 42.13 62.74
N MET A 105 -12.45 43.37 62.63
CA MET A 105 -12.14 44.00 61.34
C MET A 105 -11.00 43.27 60.61
N SER A 106 -9.96 42.86 61.34
CA SER A 106 -8.85 42.09 60.78
C SER A 106 -9.33 40.71 60.30
N LYS A 107 -10.16 40.02 61.10
CA LYS A 107 -10.79 38.75 60.70
C LYS A 107 -11.68 38.92 59.47
N LYS A 108 -12.50 39.97 59.42
CA LYS A 108 -13.36 40.27 58.28
C LYS A 108 -12.55 40.44 57.00
N LYS A 109 -11.48 41.24 57.05
CA LYS A 109 -10.58 41.44 55.89
C LYS A 109 -9.97 40.11 55.42
N LEU A 110 -9.50 39.29 56.35
CA LEU A 110 -8.92 37.98 56.02
C LEU A 110 -9.94 37.01 55.41
N PHE A 111 -11.21 37.08 55.83
CA PHE A 111 -12.30 36.31 55.20
C PHE A 111 -12.66 36.84 53.81
N GLU A 112 -12.64 38.16 53.60
CA GLU A 112 -12.87 38.77 52.28
C GLU A 112 -11.77 38.39 51.28
N GLU A 113 -10.51 38.41 51.71
CA GLU A 113 -9.36 37.94 50.90
C GLU A 113 -9.50 36.46 50.54
N LYS A 114 -9.77 35.59 51.53
CA LYS A 114 -10.00 34.15 51.28
C LYS A 114 -11.18 33.89 50.35
N LYS A 115 -12.25 34.68 50.46
CA LYS A 115 -13.42 34.57 49.58
C LYS A 115 -13.03 34.93 48.15
N SER A 116 -12.29 36.03 47.96
CA SER A 116 -11.82 36.46 46.64
C SER A 116 -10.91 35.42 45.99
N ASP A 117 -9.97 34.85 46.75
CA ASP A 117 -9.08 33.79 46.28
C ASP A 117 -9.86 32.54 45.85
N PHE A 118 -10.87 32.16 46.63
CA PHE A 118 -11.73 31.04 46.31
C PHE A 118 -12.55 31.27 45.04
N GLU A 119 -13.13 32.46 44.87
CA GLU A 119 -13.87 32.84 43.65
C GLU A 119 -12.96 32.82 42.42
N LYS A 120 -11.72 33.33 42.55
CA LYS A 120 -10.71 33.27 41.49
C LYS A 120 -10.37 31.83 41.12
N MET A 121 -10.05 30.98 42.11
CA MET A 121 -9.77 29.57 41.90
C MET A 121 -10.96 28.85 41.22
N GLN A 122 -12.20 29.15 41.63
CA GLN A 122 -13.39 28.56 41.04
C GLN A 122 -13.53 28.96 39.56
N SER A 123 -13.28 30.23 39.23
CA SER A 123 -13.33 30.73 37.86
C SER A 123 -12.28 30.07 36.96
N GLU A 124 -11.05 29.92 37.45
CA GLU A 124 -9.94 29.27 36.73
C GLU A 124 -10.22 27.78 36.49
N ARG A 125 -10.75 27.08 37.50
CA ARG A 125 -11.18 25.68 37.36
C ARG A 125 -12.30 25.53 36.35
N LYS A 126 -13.32 26.40 36.38
CA LYS A 126 -14.40 26.39 35.38
C LYS A 126 -13.85 26.57 33.97
N LYS A 127 -12.96 27.55 33.76
CA LYS A 127 -12.34 27.81 32.45
C LYS A 127 -11.49 26.62 31.99
N THR A 128 -10.77 25.97 32.90
CA THR A 128 -9.97 24.77 32.62
C THR A 128 -10.85 23.58 32.22
N ILE A 129 -11.95 23.36 32.94
CA ILE A 129 -12.90 22.28 32.64
C ILE A 129 -13.55 22.52 31.27
N GLU A 130 -13.94 23.77 30.98
CA GLU A 130 -14.55 24.11 29.69
C GLU A 130 -13.57 23.91 28.53
N GLY A 131 -12.32 24.35 28.69
CA GLY A 131 -11.28 24.10 27.68
C GLY A 131 -11.00 22.61 27.44
N LYS A 132 -11.01 21.79 28.51
CA LYS A 132 -10.89 20.33 28.38
C LYS A 132 -12.10 19.70 27.68
N ARG A 133 -13.31 20.21 27.93
CA ARG A 133 -14.53 19.75 27.26
C ARG A 133 -14.48 20.05 25.76
N GLN A 134 -14.12 21.28 25.39
CA GLN A 134 -13.98 21.67 23.98
C GLN A 134 -12.94 20.80 23.26
N SER A 135 -11.76 20.63 23.84
CA SER A 135 -10.71 19.77 23.27
C SER A 135 -11.16 18.30 23.12
N LEU A 136 -11.93 17.77 24.08
CA LEU A 136 -12.48 16.43 23.99
C LEU A 136 -13.52 16.31 22.87
N THR A 137 -14.38 17.32 22.70
CA THR A 137 -15.37 17.37 21.62
C THR A 137 -14.68 17.41 20.26
N GLU A 138 -13.68 18.26 20.08
CA GLU A 138 -12.88 18.34 18.84
C GLU A 138 -12.20 17.01 18.52
N GLN A 139 -11.61 16.34 19.52
CA GLN A 139 -11.00 15.02 19.34
C GLN A 139 -12.04 13.96 18.95
N GLN A 140 -13.22 14.00 19.55
CA GLN A 140 -14.30 13.06 19.24
C GLN A 140 -14.82 13.26 17.81
N GLU A 141 -15.03 14.50 17.39
CA GLU A 141 -15.43 14.83 16.01
C GLU A 141 -14.37 14.41 14.99
N PHE A 142 -13.09 14.68 15.27
CA PHE A 142 -11.98 14.25 14.44
C PHE A 142 -11.92 12.72 14.28
N LEU A 143 -12.08 11.98 15.38
CA LEU A 143 -12.08 10.52 15.36
C LEU A 143 -13.27 9.95 14.58
N MET A 144 -14.47 10.52 14.76
CA MET A 144 -15.65 10.10 13.99
C MET A 144 -15.46 10.36 12.49
N SER A 145 -14.98 11.56 12.11
CA SER A 145 -14.73 11.90 10.70
C SER A 145 -13.69 10.97 10.08
N THR A 146 -12.59 10.71 10.79
CA THR A 146 -11.55 9.78 10.32
C THR A 146 -12.08 8.35 10.17
N SER A 147 -12.85 7.87 11.15
CA SER A 147 -13.47 6.54 11.09
C SER A 147 -14.45 6.42 9.92
N GLN A 148 -15.23 7.47 9.64
CA GLN A 148 -16.17 7.48 8.53
C GLN A 148 -15.44 7.46 7.18
N GLN A 149 -14.41 8.29 7.00
CA GLN A 149 -13.58 8.28 5.78
C GLN A 149 -12.92 6.91 5.54
N GLN A 150 -12.41 6.27 6.60
CA GLN A 150 -11.83 4.93 6.49
C GLN A 150 -12.86 3.88 6.09
N SER A 151 -14.08 3.95 6.65
CA SER A 151 -15.19 3.06 6.28
C SER A 151 -15.58 3.23 4.82
N GLU A 152 -15.73 4.48 4.35
CA GLU A 152 -16.05 4.79 2.95
C GLU A 152 -14.96 4.29 2.00
N GLY A 153 -13.68 4.47 2.36
CA GLY A 153 -12.55 3.95 1.60
C GLY A 153 -12.53 2.42 1.52
N LEU A 154 -12.88 1.71 2.60
CA LEU A 154 -13.00 0.24 2.60
C LEU A 154 -14.12 -0.24 1.67
N VAL A 155 -15.28 0.44 1.68
CA VAL A 155 -16.40 0.13 0.78
C VAL A 155 -16.00 0.34 -0.68
N GLU A 156 -15.25 1.40 -0.99
CA GLU A 156 -14.76 1.64 -2.34
C GLU A 156 -13.77 0.56 -2.81
N ILE A 157 -12.83 0.17 -1.95
CA ILE A 157 -11.90 -0.93 -2.23
C ILE A 157 -12.66 -2.24 -2.46
N GLU A 158 -13.64 -2.57 -1.62
CA GLU A 158 -14.44 -3.79 -1.77
C GLU A 158 -15.19 -3.83 -3.10
N ASN A 159 -15.76 -2.69 -3.51
CA ASN A 159 -16.42 -2.54 -4.80
C ASN A 159 -15.45 -2.73 -5.98
N LEU A 160 -14.24 -2.17 -5.90
CA LEU A 160 -13.19 -2.37 -6.91
C LEU A 160 -12.78 -3.85 -6.99
N LEU A 161 -12.63 -4.50 -5.85
CA LEU A 161 -12.26 -5.91 -5.75
C LEU A 161 -13.35 -6.82 -6.34
N LYS A 162 -14.62 -6.48 -6.12
CA LYS A 162 -15.76 -7.16 -6.75
C LYS A 162 -15.75 -7.02 -8.26
N ARG A 163 -15.55 -5.81 -8.80
CA ARG A 163 -15.44 -5.56 -10.25
C ARG A 163 -14.28 -6.33 -10.88
N GLU A 164 -13.12 -6.35 -10.24
CA GLU A 164 -11.97 -7.11 -10.76
C GLU A 164 -12.21 -8.62 -10.71
N LYS A 165 -12.87 -9.14 -9.66
CA LYS A 165 -13.28 -10.56 -9.62
C LYS A 165 -14.22 -10.91 -10.78
N GLU A 166 -15.22 -10.08 -11.05
CA GLU A 166 -16.15 -10.27 -12.17
C GLU A 166 -15.42 -10.23 -13.52
N ARG A 167 -14.52 -9.26 -13.71
CA ARG A 167 -13.68 -9.14 -14.92
C ARG A 167 -12.79 -10.36 -15.12
N LEU A 168 -12.18 -10.87 -14.05
CA LEU A 168 -11.27 -12.01 -14.09
C LEU A 168 -12.05 -13.31 -14.37
N SER A 169 -13.25 -13.44 -13.83
CA SER A 169 -14.19 -14.53 -14.17
C SER A 169 -14.53 -14.53 -15.66
N LEU A 170 -14.87 -13.36 -16.23
CA LEU A 170 -15.17 -13.23 -17.65
C LEU A 170 -13.95 -13.55 -18.54
N LYS A 171 -12.75 -13.08 -18.19
CA LYS A 171 -11.53 -13.43 -18.92
C LYS A 171 -11.24 -14.93 -18.86
N LYS A 172 -11.51 -15.57 -17.72
CA LYS A 172 -11.35 -17.02 -17.57
C LYS A 172 -12.31 -17.78 -18.49
N SER A 173 -13.58 -17.37 -18.57
CA SER A 173 -14.56 -18.02 -19.47
C SER A 173 -14.19 -17.82 -20.95
N GLN A 174 -13.74 -16.63 -21.33
CA GLN A 174 -13.26 -16.35 -22.69
C GLN A 174 -12.05 -17.21 -23.05
N LEU A 175 -11.09 -17.36 -22.11
CA LEU A 175 -9.91 -18.19 -22.34
C LEU A 175 -10.29 -19.66 -22.53
N THR A 176 -11.23 -20.18 -21.73
CA THR A 176 -11.72 -21.55 -21.88
C THR A 176 -12.40 -21.76 -23.23
N GLU A 177 -13.25 -20.82 -23.67
CA GLU A 177 -13.89 -20.87 -24.99
C GLU A 177 -12.87 -20.87 -26.13
N ILE A 178 -11.88 -19.95 -26.10
CA ILE A 178 -10.81 -19.88 -27.11
C ILE A 178 -10.01 -21.19 -27.15
N SER A 179 -9.68 -21.75 -25.99
CA SER A 179 -8.95 -23.02 -25.92
C SER A 179 -9.73 -24.18 -26.53
N GLN A 180 -11.05 -24.20 -26.33
CA GLN A 180 -11.92 -25.22 -26.89
C GLN A 180 -12.01 -25.09 -28.41
N LEU A 181 -12.22 -23.87 -28.92
CA LEU A 181 -12.23 -23.58 -30.36
C LEU A 181 -10.91 -23.99 -31.03
N ARG A 182 -9.77 -23.65 -30.43
CA ARG A 182 -8.45 -24.06 -30.95
C ARG A 182 -8.28 -25.57 -30.99
N LYS A 183 -8.80 -26.29 -29.99
CA LYS A 183 -8.74 -27.76 -29.97
C LYS A 183 -9.61 -28.35 -31.09
N GLU A 184 -10.78 -27.77 -31.34
CA GLU A 184 -11.66 -28.18 -32.44
C GLU A 184 -11.03 -27.91 -33.81
N GLU A 185 -10.40 -26.75 -34.00
CA GLU A 185 -9.65 -26.43 -35.23
C GLU A 185 -8.47 -27.37 -35.44
N LEU A 186 -7.70 -27.67 -34.39
CA LEU A 186 -6.59 -28.61 -34.46
C LEU A 186 -7.06 -30.00 -34.90
N ASN A 187 -8.13 -30.51 -34.29
CA ASN A 187 -8.72 -31.79 -34.68
C ASN A 187 -9.16 -31.81 -36.15
N LYS A 188 -9.76 -30.71 -36.65
CA LYS A 188 -10.15 -30.59 -38.07
C LYS A 188 -8.93 -30.61 -38.99
N LEU A 189 -7.86 -29.91 -38.61
CA LEU A 189 -6.59 -29.89 -39.34
C LEU A 189 -5.95 -31.28 -39.40
N GLU A 190 -5.92 -32.00 -38.28
CA GLU A 190 -5.40 -33.38 -38.20
C GLU A 190 -6.20 -34.33 -39.09
N GLN A 191 -7.53 -34.24 -39.07
CA GLN A 191 -8.40 -35.03 -39.95
C GLN A 191 -8.14 -34.73 -41.44
N LEU A 192 -7.99 -33.45 -41.79
CA LEU A 192 -7.75 -33.03 -43.16
C LEU A 192 -6.36 -33.47 -43.64
N GLN A 193 -5.35 -33.38 -42.78
CA GLN A 193 -4.01 -33.88 -43.04
C GLN A 193 -4.02 -35.40 -43.26
N ALA A 194 -4.71 -36.16 -42.41
CA ALA A 194 -4.84 -37.61 -42.54
C ALA A 194 -5.54 -37.99 -43.86
N ALA A 195 -6.61 -37.28 -44.22
CA ALA A 195 -7.31 -37.49 -45.49
C ALA A 195 -6.41 -37.21 -46.70
N TYR A 196 -5.64 -36.11 -46.66
CA TYR A 196 -4.71 -35.75 -47.73
C TYR A 196 -3.57 -36.77 -47.87
N GLN A 197 -2.98 -37.21 -46.75
CA GLN A 197 -1.94 -38.24 -46.75
C GLN A 197 -2.46 -39.58 -47.31
N SER A 198 -3.67 -39.97 -46.92
CA SER A 198 -4.34 -41.17 -47.46
C SER A 198 -4.55 -41.05 -48.97
N GLY A 199 -5.05 -39.91 -49.44
CA GLY A 199 -5.24 -39.64 -50.87
C GLY A 199 -3.92 -39.69 -51.66
N LEU A 200 -2.86 -39.11 -51.13
CA LEU A 200 -1.53 -39.10 -51.75
C LEU A 200 -0.94 -40.50 -51.84
N ASN A 201 -1.06 -41.30 -50.77
CA ASN A 201 -0.61 -42.69 -50.75
C ASN A 201 -1.40 -43.56 -51.75
N ASN A 202 -2.72 -43.36 -51.85
CA ASN A 202 -3.54 -44.07 -52.82
C ASN A 202 -3.16 -43.71 -54.27
N LEU A 203 -3.00 -42.42 -54.56
CA LEU A 203 -2.57 -41.96 -55.88
C LEU A 203 -1.19 -42.51 -56.25
N LYS A 204 -0.24 -42.52 -55.30
CA LYS A 204 1.08 -43.11 -55.48
C LYS A 204 1.00 -44.59 -55.83
N ALA A 205 0.19 -45.36 -55.08
CA ALA A 205 -0.02 -46.79 -55.34
C ALA A 205 -0.66 -47.03 -56.72
N GLN A 206 -1.62 -46.21 -57.13
CA GLN A 206 -2.23 -46.30 -58.47
C GLN A 206 -1.22 -46.02 -59.59
N LEU A 207 -0.36 -45.02 -59.41
CA LEU A 207 0.68 -44.67 -60.37
C LEU A 207 1.73 -45.77 -60.48
N GLU A 208 2.17 -46.34 -59.35
CA GLU A 208 3.10 -47.46 -59.31
C GLU A 208 2.51 -48.69 -60.03
N ALA A 209 1.26 -49.06 -59.73
CA ALA A 209 0.58 -50.17 -60.40
C ALA A 209 0.43 -49.94 -61.92
N SER A 210 0.10 -48.71 -62.34
CA SER A 210 -0.02 -48.36 -63.76
C SER A 210 1.35 -48.44 -64.46
N LEU A 211 2.40 -47.94 -63.80
CA LEU A 211 3.76 -47.94 -64.34
C LEU A 211 4.30 -49.37 -64.49
N ASP A 212 4.03 -50.24 -63.52
CA ASP A 212 4.42 -51.65 -63.59
C ASP A 212 3.66 -52.40 -64.69
N SER A 213 2.36 -52.13 -64.85
CA SER A 213 1.58 -52.66 -65.98
C SER A 213 2.13 -52.21 -67.34
N LEU A 214 2.50 -50.93 -67.48
CA LEU A 214 3.13 -50.44 -68.72
C LEU A 214 4.50 -51.08 -68.98
N LYS A 215 5.30 -51.33 -67.93
CA LYS A 215 6.59 -52.04 -68.07
C LYS A 215 6.36 -53.46 -68.56
N GLU A 216 5.39 -54.18 -68.00
CA GLU A 216 5.04 -55.54 -68.44
C GLU A 216 4.58 -55.55 -69.91
N GLN A 217 3.68 -54.64 -70.30
CA GLN A 217 3.23 -54.51 -71.69
C GLN A 217 4.40 -54.21 -72.63
N ARG A 218 5.27 -53.28 -72.26
CA ARG A 218 6.48 -52.97 -73.04
C ARG A 218 7.36 -54.21 -73.20
N GLN A 219 7.54 -54.99 -72.14
CA GLN A 219 8.38 -56.20 -72.18
C GLN A 219 7.76 -57.27 -73.08
N GLN A 220 6.44 -57.46 -73.03
CA GLN A 220 5.72 -58.37 -73.92
C GLN A 220 5.89 -57.98 -75.39
N VAL A 221 5.66 -56.70 -75.73
CA VAL A 221 5.82 -56.20 -77.10
C VAL A 221 7.26 -56.37 -77.59
N LEU A 222 8.25 -56.14 -76.72
CA LEU A 222 9.65 -56.32 -77.06
C LEU A 222 9.98 -57.79 -77.36
N GLN A 223 9.49 -58.73 -76.53
CA GLN A 223 9.65 -60.16 -76.78
C GLN A 223 8.95 -60.62 -78.07
N GLU A 224 7.76 -60.09 -78.36
CA GLU A 224 7.07 -60.36 -79.62
C GLU A 224 7.87 -59.85 -80.83
N TYR A 225 8.43 -58.65 -80.72
CA TYR A 225 9.27 -58.06 -81.76
C TYR A 225 10.55 -58.88 -82.00
N GLU A 226 11.28 -59.23 -80.94
CA GLU A 226 12.48 -60.09 -81.03
C GLU A 226 12.17 -61.44 -81.68
N ARG A 227 11.03 -62.04 -81.34
CA ARG A 227 10.57 -63.28 -81.98
C ARG A 227 10.29 -63.08 -83.47
N LEU A 228 9.62 -61.98 -83.82
CA LEU A 228 9.28 -61.66 -85.21
C LEU A 228 10.54 -61.42 -86.04
N GLU A 229 11.48 -60.64 -85.50
CA GLU A 229 12.79 -60.37 -86.10
C GLU A 229 13.58 -61.67 -86.32
N SER A 230 13.63 -62.55 -85.32
CA SER A 230 14.28 -63.87 -85.44
C SER A 230 13.64 -64.73 -86.53
N ASN A 231 12.31 -64.71 -86.65
CA ASN A 231 11.61 -65.47 -87.70
C ASN A 231 11.91 -64.89 -89.09
N TYR A 232 11.85 -63.58 -89.26
CA TYR A 232 12.19 -62.92 -90.52
C TYR A 232 13.64 -63.19 -90.93
N GLN A 233 14.57 -63.16 -89.96
CA GLN A 233 15.97 -63.47 -90.23
C GLN A 233 16.14 -64.94 -90.66
N ALA A 234 15.43 -65.87 -90.03
CA ALA A 234 15.44 -67.28 -90.43
C ALA A 234 14.90 -67.47 -91.86
N ASP A 235 13.74 -66.87 -92.17
CA ASP A 235 13.15 -66.90 -93.52
C ASP A 235 14.09 -66.31 -94.58
N LEU A 236 14.78 -65.21 -94.25
CA LEU A 236 15.71 -64.54 -95.15
C LEU A 236 16.95 -65.41 -95.41
N ASN A 237 17.52 -66.01 -94.35
CA ASN A 237 18.62 -66.95 -94.45
C ASN A 237 18.23 -68.20 -95.27
N GLU A 238 17.01 -68.71 -95.10
CA GLU A 238 16.49 -69.84 -95.90
C GLU A 238 16.39 -69.47 -97.38
N LYS A 239 15.83 -68.30 -97.70
CA LYS A 239 15.77 -67.80 -99.08
C LYS A 239 17.15 -67.59 -99.69
N GLU A 240 18.09 -67.01 -98.94
CA GLU A 240 19.48 -66.87 -99.39
C GLU A 240 20.13 -68.22 -99.67
N SER A 241 19.92 -69.21 -98.79
CA SER A 241 20.43 -70.57 -99.00
C SER A 241 19.82 -71.23 -100.24
N ASN A 242 18.52 -71.08 -100.45
CA ASN A 242 17.83 -71.62 -101.62
C ASN A 242 18.33 -70.97 -102.91
N LEU A 243 18.44 -69.63 -102.95
CA LEU A 243 18.99 -68.92 -104.11
C LEU A 243 20.44 -69.33 -104.41
N LYS A 244 21.24 -69.55 -103.37
CA LYS A 244 22.62 -70.01 -103.54
C LYS A 244 22.67 -71.42 -104.14
N ASN A 245 21.80 -72.32 -103.69
CA ASN A 245 21.67 -73.65 -104.26
C ASN A 245 21.19 -73.58 -105.72
N ASP A 246 20.18 -72.76 -106.02
CA ASP A 246 19.67 -72.55 -107.38
C ASP A 246 20.75 -71.99 -108.33
N LEU A 247 21.54 -71.02 -107.85
CA LEU A 247 22.69 -70.48 -108.61
C LEU A 247 23.74 -71.56 -108.87
N GLN A 248 24.06 -72.37 -107.87
CA GLN A 248 25.01 -73.47 -108.01
C GLN A 248 24.50 -74.52 -109.01
N ASP A 249 23.19 -74.83 -109.01
CA ASP A 249 22.57 -75.72 -109.98
C ASP A 249 22.61 -75.12 -111.40
N TYR A 250 22.37 -73.82 -111.56
CA TYR A 250 22.52 -73.13 -112.85
C TYR A 250 23.96 -73.18 -113.38
N GLU A 251 24.95 -72.90 -112.53
CA GLU A 251 26.36 -72.96 -112.88
C GLU A 251 26.80 -74.37 -113.27
N THR A 252 26.36 -75.37 -112.51
CA THR A 252 26.85 -76.75 -112.66
C THR A 252 26.11 -77.50 -113.75
N GLN A 253 24.78 -77.41 -113.80
CA GLN A 253 23.96 -78.15 -114.75
C GLN A 253 23.81 -77.42 -116.08
N LEU A 254 23.27 -76.20 -116.11
CA LEU A 254 22.99 -75.53 -117.38
C LEU A 254 24.27 -75.06 -118.08
N LEU A 255 25.15 -74.39 -117.34
CA LEU A 255 26.42 -73.89 -117.89
C LEU A 255 27.36 -75.04 -118.23
N GLY A 256 27.40 -76.09 -117.40
CA GLY A 256 28.10 -77.34 -117.70
C GLY A 256 27.58 -78.04 -118.95
N GLN A 257 26.27 -78.19 -119.09
CA GLN A 257 25.63 -78.82 -120.25
C GLN A 257 25.84 -77.99 -121.53
N LEU A 258 25.66 -76.67 -121.47
CA LEU A 258 25.90 -75.78 -122.62
C LEU A 258 27.36 -75.83 -123.09
N LYS A 259 28.31 -75.85 -122.15
CA LYS A 259 29.74 -76.03 -122.47
C LYS A 259 30.00 -77.37 -123.14
N ALA A 260 29.38 -78.44 -122.66
CA ALA A 260 29.51 -79.77 -123.26
C ALA A 260 28.89 -79.84 -124.67
N GLU A 261 27.76 -79.17 -124.88
CA GLU A 261 27.04 -79.12 -126.16
C GLU A 261 27.81 -78.31 -127.21
N ILE A 262 28.37 -77.16 -126.84
CA ILE A 262 29.27 -76.37 -127.70
C ILE A 262 30.50 -77.19 -128.12
N LEU A 263 31.06 -77.99 -127.21
CA LEU A 263 32.22 -78.85 -127.50
C LEU A 263 31.88 -80.05 -128.40
N GLN A 264 30.62 -80.50 -128.45
CA GLN A 264 30.16 -81.58 -129.34
C GLN A 264 29.86 -81.10 -130.77
N GLN A 265 29.38 -79.86 -130.94
CA GLN A 265 28.98 -79.35 -132.28
C GLN A 265 30.13 -78.85 -133.16
N VAL A 266 31.38 -78.78 -132.66
CA VAL A 266 32.55 -78.31 -133.43
C VAL A 266 33.66 -79.38 -133.45
N PRO A 267 33.64 -80.33 -134.42
CA PRO A 267 34.63 -81.41 -134.50
C PRO A 267 36.06 -80.92 -134.82
N THR A 268 36.19 -79.74 -135.42
CA THR A 268 37.45 -79.10 -135.86
C THR A 268 37.92 -78.00 -134.90
N CYS A 269 37.59 -78.10 -133.60
CA CYS A 269 38.03 -77.14 -132.59
C CYS A 269 39.52 -77.38 -132.22
N PRO A 270 40.44 -76.43 -132.48
CA PRO A 270 41.86 -76.54 -132.13
C PRO A 270 42.07 -76.77 -130.63
N ASP A 271 43.06 -77.58 -130.25
CA ASP A 271 43.30 -77.94 -128.83
C ASP A 271 43.56 -76.71 -127.94
N VAL A 272 44.08 -75.62 -128.49
CA VAL A 272 44.25 -74.33 -127.79
C VAL A 272 42.90 -73.74 -127.37
N LEU A 273 41.87 -73.82 -128.21
CA LEU A 273 40.51 -73.32 -127.93
C LEU A 273 39.72 -74.26 -127.01
N LYS A 274 39.93 -75.58 -127.10
CA LYS A 274 39.41 -76.56 -126.11
C LYS A 274 39.96 -76.32 -124.71
N THR A 275 41.22 -75.89 -124.62
CA THR A 275 41.85 -75.54 -123.34
C THR A 275 41.34 -74.18 -122.85
N TYR A 276 41.14 -73.22 -123.75
CA TYR A 276 40.54 -71.91 -123.45
C TYR A 276 39.08 -71.99 -122.96
N LEU A 277 38.28 -72.95 -123.47
CA LEU A 277 36.89 -73.16 -123.01
C LEU A 277 36.81 -73.92 -121.66
N LYS A 278 37.84 -74.71 -121.33
CA LYS A 278 37.97 -75.47 -120.08
C LYS A 278 38.71 -74.71 -118.97
N GLN A 279 39.54 -73.73 -119.32
CA GLN A 279 40.22 -72.86 -118.36
C GLN A 279 39.41 -71.59 -118.17
N GLU A 280 38.95 -71.42 -116.93
CA GLU A 280 38.20 -70.26 -116.50
C GLU A 280 39.05 -68.99 -116.52
N ASP A 281 38.74 -68.07 -117.42
CA ASP A 281 39.06 -66.63 -117.26
C ASP A 281 38.33 -66.02 -116.03
N SER A 282 37.53 -66.81 -115.28
CA SER A 282 36.97 -66.43 -113.97
C SER A 282 38.06 -66.05 -112.96
N LEU A 283 39.26 -66.65 -113.08
CA LEU A 283 40.34 -66.47 -112.12
C LEU A 283 41.08 -65.13 -112.32
N GLN A 284 41.21 -64.66 -113.57
CA GLN A 284 41.77 -63.33 -113.84
C GLN A 284 40.75 -62.23 -113.53
N ILE A 285 39.47 -62.43 -113.88
CA ILE A 285 38.40 -61.48 -113.56
C ILE A 285 38.18 -61.41 -112.04
N SER A 286 38.14 -62.53 -111.33
CA SER A 286 38.05 -62.55 -109.85
C SER A 286 39.26 -61.90 -109.20
N LYS A 287 40.47 -62.11 -109.73
CA LYS A 287 41.67 -61.39 -109.23
C LYS A 287 41.56 -59.89 -109.47
N ALA A 288 41.10 -59.45 -110.64
CA ALA A 288 40.91 -58.04 -110.93
C ALA A 288 39.82 -57.40 -110.07
N ILE A 289 38.69 -58.09 -109.85
CA ILE A 289 37.59 -57.64 -108.97
C ILE A 289 38.08 -57.55 -107.53
N ASN A 290 38.73 -58.59 -107.01
CA ASN A 290 39.24 -58.57 -105.64
C ASN A 290 40.30 -57.47 -105.46
N LEU A 291 41.19 -57.27 -106.44
CA LEU A 291 42.19 -56.21 -106.39
C LEU A 291 41.54 -54.82 -106.41
N LEU A 292 40.50 -54.61 -107.25
CA LEU A 292 39.68 -53.39 -107.26
C LEU A 292 38.96 -53.14 -105.93
N VAL A 293 38.34 -54.16 -105.33
CA VAL A 293 37.65 -54.06 -104.03
C VAL A 293 38.65 -53.69 -102.93
N THR A 294 39.83 -54.33 -102.92
CA THR A 294 40.86 -54.05 -101.92
C THR A 294 41.41 -52.62 -102.07
N GLU A 295 41.65 -52.16 -103.31
CA GLU A 295 42.05 -50.78 -103.58
C GLU A 295 40.96 -49.77 -103.20
N THR A 296 39.68 -50.05 -103.49
CA THR A 296 38.58 -49.14 -103.14
C THR A 296 38.36 -49.04 -101.63
N GLU A 297 38.51 -50.14 -100.87
CA GLU A 297 38.49 -50.07 -99.40
C GLU A 297 39.65 -49.27 -98.84
N GLN A 298 40.87 -49.46 -99.38
CA GLN A 298 42.04 -48.68 -98.95
C GLN A 298 41.87 -47.18 -99.25
N LEU A 299 41.37 -46.83 -100.43
CA LEU A 299 41.03 -45.45 -100.81
C LEU A 299 39.91 -44.89 -99.93
N GLY A 300 38.86 -45.68 -99.64
CA GLY A 300 37.77 -45.28 -98.76
C GLY A 300 38.23 -45.02 -97.32
N ASN A 301 39.13 -45.85 -96.82
CA ASN A 301 39.74 -45.68 -95.50
C ASN A 301 40.69 -44.47 -95.45
N ALA A 302 41.48 -44.25 -96.50
CA ALA A 302 42.34 -43.07 -96.63
C ALA A 302 41.51 -41.78 -96.68
N LEU A 303 40.44 -41.76 -97.47
CA LEU A 303 39.49 -40.66 -97.55
C LEU A 303 38.86 -40.39 -96.18
N THR A 304 38.38 -41.43 -95.48
CA THR A 304 37.78 -41.27 -94.13
C THR A 304 38.78 -40.69 -93.14
N ARG A 305 40.07 -41.10 -93.19
CA ARG A 305 41.13 -40.52 -92.34
C ARG A 305 41.38 -39.05 -92.65
N GLU A 306 41.49 -38.66 -93.91
CA GLU A 306 41.70 -37.25 -94.29
C GLU A 306 40.48 -36.38 -93.99
N LEU A 307 39.26 -36.89 -94.22
CA LEU A 307 38.02 -36.21 -93.85
C LEU A 307 37.90 -35.99 -92.34
N THR A 308 38.30 -36.99 -91.54
CA THR A 308 38.31 -36.86 -90.07
C THR A 308 39.31 -35.79 -89.61
N LYS A 309 40.49 -35.67 -90.24
CA LYS A 309 41.46 -34.60 -89.93
C LYS A 309 40.91 -33.20 -90.16
N ILE A 310 40.03 -33.01 -91.14
CA ILE A 310 39.36 -31.73 -91.43
C ILE A 310 37.98 -31.61 -90.77
N GLY A 311 37.63 -32.52 -89.86
CA GLY A 311 36.39 -32.49 -89.08
C GLY A 311 35.11 -32.79 -89.87
N LYS A 312 35.20 -33.52 -90.99
CA LYS A 312 34.05 -33.94 -91.79
C LYS A 312 33.85 -35.46 -91.73
N THR A 313 32.59 -35.90 -91.71
CA THR A 313 32.24 -37.32 -91.83
C THR A 313 32.13 -37.71 -93.31
N LYS A 314 32.30 -39.02 -93.58
CA LYS A 314 32.22 -39.58 -94.93
C LYS A 314 30.87 -39.29 -95.60
N GLU A 315 29.77 -39.42 -94.85
CA GLU A 315 28.41 -39.19 -95.37
C GLU A 315 28.25 -37.74 -95.85
N LYS A 316 28.71 -36.78 -95.03
CA LYS A 316 28.62 -35.35 -95.34
C LYS A 316 29.50 -34.94 -96.52
N PHE A 317 30.60 -35.66 -96.77
CA PHE A 317 31.44 -35.42 -97.95
C PHE A 317 30.79 -35.96 -99.23
N MET A 318 30.23 -37.17 -99.20
CA MET A 318 29.55 -37.74 -100.37
C MET A 318 28.31 -36.92 -100.76
N GLU A 319 27.51 -36.46 -99.78
CA GLU A 319 26.40 -35.53 -100.02
C GLU A 319 26.83 -34.22 -100.71
N LEU A 320 28.03 -33.71 -100.38
CA LEU A 320 28.58 -32.49 -101.00
C LEU A 320 29.09 -32.76 -102.42
N MET A 321 29.69 -33.92 -102.67
CA MET A 321 30.12 -34.33 -104.00
C MET A 321 28.91 -34.50 -104.92
N ASP A 322 27.88 -35.22 -104.49
CA ASP A 322 26.66 -35.46 -105.27
C ASP A 322 25.92 -34.15 -105.61
N ARG A 323 25.91 -33.19 -104.68
CA ARG A 323 25.36 -31.84 -104.92
C ARG A 323 26.14 -31.01 -105.94
N ASN A 324 27.45 -31.22 -106.05
CA ASN A 324 28.30 -30.50 -106.99
C ASN A 324 28.32 -31.15 -108.38
N THR A 325 28.15 -32.47 -108.48
CA THR A 325 28.03 -33.18 -109.76
C THR A 325 26.64 -33.07 -110.38
N SER A 326 25.60 -32.79 -109.59
CA SER A 326 24.22 -32.59 -110.09
C SER A 326 23.93 -31.16 -110.58
N ASN A 327 24.94 -30.28 -110.63
CA ASN A 327 24.84 -28.87 -111.08
C ASN A 327 25.79 -28.55 -112.26
N VAL A 328 26.15 -29.56 -113.06
CA VAL A 328 26.81 -29.40 -114.37
C VAL A 328 25.97 -30.06 -115.45
#